data_AF-A0A930DQB6-F1
#
_entry.id   AF-A0A930DQB6-F1
#
_cell.length_a   1.000
_cell.length_b   1.000
_cell.length_c   1.000
_cell.angle_alpha   90.00
_cell.angle_beta   90.00
_cell.angle_gamma   90.00
#
_symmetry.space_group_name_H-M   'P 1'
#
loop_
_entity.id
_entity.type
_entity.pdbx_description
1 polymer ?
#
loop_
_entity_poly.entity_id
_entity_poly.type
_entity_poly.pdbx_seq_one_letter_code
_entity_poly.pdbx_strand_id
1 'polypeptide(L)'
;MKMLQISSSPHIREDVRSSELMRDVVIAMLPTAIYGSLQWGFHAFFVVVLTTLAAVLTELVYQKAMKLPVTINDWSAAVTGMILALN
;
A
#
# COMPACT_ATOMS: atom_id res chain seq x y z
N MET A 1 30.95 22.18 -35.84
CA MET A 1 30.37 20.94 -35.27
C MET A 1 29.12 21.31 -34.50
N LYS A 2 27.94 20.80 -34.91
CA LYS A 2 26.65 21.15 -34.30
C LYS A 2 26.43 20.23 -33.09
N MET A 3 26.51 20.78 -31.88
CA MET A 3 26.26 20.03 -30.65
C MET A 3 24.79 19.60 -30.61
N LEU A 4 24.55 18.29 -30.66
CA LEU A 4 23.25 17.72 -30.40
C LEU A 4 23.05 17.70 -28.88
N GLN A 5 22.15 18.54 -28.38
CA GLN A 5 21.72 18.47 -26.99
C GLN A 5 20.95 17.17 -26.78
N ILE A 6 21.60 16.20 -26.16
CA ILE A 6 20.94 15.05 -25.54
C ILE A 6 20.31 15.59 -24.25
N SER A 7 19.16 16.25 -24.39
CA SER A 7 18.31 16.58 -23.26
C SER A 7 17.77 15.26 -22.70
N SER A 8 17.82 15.09 -21.38
CA SER A 8 17.10 13.99 -20.72
C SER A 8 15.64 13.97 -21.18
N SER A 9 15.07 12.77 -21.37
CA SER A 9 13.65 12.60 -21.63
C SER A 9 12.85 13.47 -20.66
N PRO A 10 11.78 14.17 -21.12
CA PRO A 10 10.97 14.97 -20.23
C PRO A 10 10.46 14.06 -19.11
N HIS A 11 11.06 14.19 -17.93
CA HIS A 11 10.59 13.49 -16.75
C HIS A 11 9.31 14.21 -16.37
N ILE A 12 8.18 13.64 -16.81
CA ILE A 12 6.84 14.15 -16.53
C ILE A 12 6.73 14.19 -15.01
N ARG A 13 6.87 15.39 -14.46
CA ARG A 13 6.72 15.66 -13.03
C ARG A 13 5.23 15.78 -12.78
N GLU A 14 4.58 14.64 -12.56
CA GLU A 14 3.23 14.66 -12.01
C GLU A 14 3.31 14.85 -10.50
N ASP A 15 2.44 15.70 -9.94
CA ASP A 15 2.36 16.00 -8.51
C ASP A 15 1.57 14.90 -7.76
N VAL A 16 1.84 13.63 -8.07
CA VAL A 16 1.16 12.51 -7.42
C VAL A 16 2.02 12.05 -6.26
N ARG A 17 1.50 12.17 -5.03
CA ARG A 17 2.22 11.67 -3.86
C ARG A 17 2.04 10.16 -3.74
N SER A 18 3.09 9.46 -3.33
CA SER A 18 3.05 8.00 -3.15
C SER A 18 1.93 7.55 -2.20
N SER A 19 1.64 8.34 -1.15
CA SER A 19 0.55 8.10 -0.21
C SER A 19 -0.84 8.14 -0.86
N GLU A 20 -1.03 8.99 -1.88
CA GLU A 20 -2.30 9.09 -2.62
C GLU A 20 -2.49 7.84 -3.48
N LEU A 21 -1.44 7.44 -4.19
CA LEU A 21 -1.41 6.24 -5.00
C LEU A 21 -1.70 4.98 -4.17
N MET A 22 -1.08 4.86 -2.98
CA MET A 22 -1.31 3.73 -2.08
C MET A 22 -2.74 3.73 -1.53
N ARG A 23 -3.32 4.90 -1.25
CA ARG A 23 -4.72 5.02 -0.84
C ARG A 23 -5.67 4.58 -1.95
N ASP A 24 -5.39 4.94 -3.20
CA ASP A 24 -6.17 4.50 -4.35
C ASP A 24 -6.13 2.98 -4.52
N VAL A 25 -4.97 2.36 -4.26
CA VAL A 25 -4.84 0.89 -4.23
C VAL A 25 -5.73 0.30 -3.15
N VAL A 26 -5.73 0.84 -1.92
CA VAL A 26 -6.64 0.37 -0.85
C VAL A 26 -8.10 0.44 -1.30
N ILE A 27 -8.52 1.56 -1.90
CA ILE A 27 -9.89 1.74 -2.39
C ILE A 27 -10.22 0.72 -3.48
N ALA A 28 -9.29 0.46 -4.41
CA ALA A 28 -9.45 -0.54 -5.46
C ALA A 28 -9.54 -1.98 -4.91
N MET A 29 -8.94 -2.26 -3.76
CA MET A 29 -8.96 -3.59 -3.13
C MET A 29 -10.22 -3.87 -2.30
N LEU A 30 -10.95 -2.83 -1.86
CA LEU A 30 -12.22 -3.00 -1.11
C LEU A 30 -13.26 -3.88 -1.84
N PRO A 31 -13.60 -3.67 -3.13
CA PRO A 31 -14.57 -4.53 -3.81
C PRO A 31 -14.10 -5.98 -3.87
N THR A 32 -12.79 -6.22 -4.01
CA THR A 32 -12.19 -7.55 -4.01
C THR A 32 -12.33 -8.23 -2.64
N ALA A 33 -12.04 -7.51 -1.56
CA ALA A 33 -12.19 -8.02 -0.20
C ALA A 33 -13.64 -8.33 0.16
N ILE A 34 -14.60 -7.49 -0.29
CA ILE A 34 -16.03 -7.71 -0.11
C ILE A 34 -16.46 -8.99 -0.84
N TYR A 35 -16.10 -9.12 -2.12
CA TYR A 35 -16.47 -10.30 -2.91
C TYR A 35 -15.86 -11.58 -2.33
N GLY A 36 -14.58 -11.55 -1.95
CA GLY A 36 -13.91 -12.67 -1.30
C GLY A 36 -14.60 -13.09 0.01
N SER A 37 -15.02 -12.12 0.82
CA SER A 37 -15.75 -12.37 2.07
C SER A 37 -17.15 -12.94 1.84
N LEU A 38 -17.85 -12.54 0.78
CA LEU A 38 -19.16 -13.09 0.44
C LEU A 38 -19.05 -14.54 -0.04
N GLN A 39 -18.02 -14.86 -0.83
CA GLN A 39 -17.84 -16.19 -1.40
C GLN A 39 -17.36 -17.22 -0.36
N TRP A 40 -16.45 -16.82 0.53
CA TRP A 40 -15.82 -17.71 1.53
C TRP A 40 -16.45 -17.60 2.94
N GLY A 41 -17.38 -16.66 3.13
CA GLY A 41 -18.07 -16.42 4.39
C GLY A 41 -17.27 -15.60 5.41
N PHE A 42 -17.82 -15.51 6.63
CA PHE A 42 -17.30 -14.63 7.70
C PHE A 42 -15.83 -14.88 8.09
N HIS A 43 -15.32 -16.10 7.88
CA HIS A 43 -13.93 -16.43 8.23
C HIS A 43 -12.93 -15.63 7.40
N ALA A 44 -13.19 -15.46 6.10
CA ALA A 44 -12.33 -14.69 5.20
C ALA A 44 -12.27 -13.21 5.60
N PHE A 45 -13.39 -12.64 6.06
CA PHE A 45 -13.41 -11.26 6.56
C PHE A 45 -12.48 -11.09 7.78
N PHE A 46 -12.52 -12.01 8.74
CA PHE A 46 -11.62 -11.95 9.90
C PHE A 46 -10.16 -12.08 9.50
N VAL A 47 -9.84 -12.95 8.54
CA VAL A 47 -8.47 -13.09 8.03
C VAL A 47 -7.99 -11.75 7.47
N VAL A 48 -8.76 -11.10 6.59
CA VAL A 48 -8.39 -9.79 6.01
C VAL A 48 -8.15 -8.72 7.06
N VAL A 49 -9.04 -8.62 8.06
CA VAL A 49 -8.88 -7.62 9.12
C VAL A 49 -7.66 -7.92 9.98
N LEU A 50 -7.49 -9.16 10.42
CA LEU A 50 -6.41 -9.55 11.34
C LEU A 50 -5.04 -9.44 10.69
N THR A 51 -4.89 -9.86 9.43
CA THR A 51 -3.61 -9.74 8.71
C THR A 51 -3.25 -8.29 8.43
N THR A 52 -4.23 -7.46 8.05
CA THR A 52 -4.01 -6.03 7.83
C THR A 52 -3.61 -5.32 9.13
N LEU A 53 -4.30 -5.60 10.22
CA LEU A 53 -3.93 -5.09 11.55
C LEU A 53 -2.55 -5.57 11.98
N ALA A 54 -2.22 -6.84 11.79
CA ALA A 54 -0.91 -7.39 12.13
C ALA A 54 0.21 -6.74 11.32
N ALA A 55 -0.01 -6.48 10.02
CA ALA A 55 0.96 -5.79 9.17
C ALA A 55 1.24 -4.36 9.65
N VAL A 56 0.18 -3.58 9.93
CA VAL A 56 0.32 -2.21 10.45
C VAL A 56 0.97 -2.18 11.83
N LEU A 57 0.58 -3.08 12.73
CA LEU A 57 1.18 -3.19 14.06
C LEU A 57 2.66 -3.59 13.98
N THR A 58 3.02 -4.50 13.07
CA THR A 58 4.40 -4.93 12.90
C THR A 58 5.26 -3.78 12.39
N GLU A 59 4.78 -3.02 11.41
CA GLU A 59 5.48 -1.83 10.91
C GLU A 59 5.68 -0.79 12.03
N LEU A 60 4.63 -0.54 12.81
CA LEU A 60 4.65 0.33 13.97
C LEU A 60 5.70 -0.08 15.02
N VAL A 61 5.67 -1.35 15.41
CA VAL A 61 6.58 -1.91 16.41
C VAL A 61 8.01 -1.87 15.87
N TYR A 62 8.21 -2.21 14.60
CA TYR A 62 9.52 -2.19 13.96
C TYR A 62 10.12 -0.77 13.93
N GLN A 63 9.34 0.22 13.50
CA GLN A 63 9.79 1.61 13.44
C GLN A 63 10.08 2.17 14.83
N LYS A 64 9.23 1.85 15.81
CA LYS A 64 9.45 2.24 17.21
C LYS A 64 10.68 1.56 17.82
N ALA A 65 10.93 0.30 17.50
CA ALA A 65 12.11 -0.44 17.95
C ALA A 65 13.41 0.08 17.31
N MET A 66 13.37 0.41 16.02
CA MET A 66 14.49 0.95 15.24
C MET A 66 14.70 2.47 15.44
N LYS A 67 13.85 3.15 16.22
CA LYS A 67 13.84 4.61 16.41
C LYS A 67 13.75 5.38 15.09
N LEU A 68 13.06 4.82 14.11
CA LEU A 68 12.82 5.42 12.80
C LEU A 68 11.57 6.32 12.85
N PRO A 69 11.46 7.30 11.93
CA PRO A 69 10.23 8.06 11.77
C PRO A 69 9.06 7.14 11.47
N VAL A 70 7.89 7.47 12.04
CA VAL A 70 6.68 6.66 11.90
C VAL A 70 6.02 6.93 10.54
N THR A 71 5.96 5.93 9.65
CA THR A 71 5.47 6.06 8.24
C THR A 71 4.09 5.45 8.00
N ILE A 72 3.30 5.22 9.05
CA ILE A 72 1.93 4.63 8.92
C ILE A 72 1.06 5.40 7.91
N ASN A 73 1.31 6.71 7.77
CA ASN A 73 0.50 7.59 6.94
C ASN A 73 0.66 7.36 5.42
N ASP A 74 1.64 6.55 5.00
CA ASP A 74 1.89 6.22 3.59
C ASP A 74 1.03 5.04 3.08
N TRP A 75 0.17 4.46 3.92
CA TRP A 75 -0.74 3.35 3.59
C TRP A 75 -0.08 2.04 3.13
N SER A 76 1.26 1.97 3.07
CA SER A 76 1.99 0.81 2.54
C SER A 76 1.74 -0.47 3.34
N ALA A 77 1.81 -0.44 4.67
CA ALA A 77 1.56 -1.61 5.50
C ALA A 77 0.13 -2.12 5.39
N ALA A 78 -0.85 -1.24 5.21
CA ALA A 78 -2.23 -1.63 4.98
C ALA A 78 -2.36 -2.38 3.64
N VAL A 79 -1.76 -1.86 2.57
CA VAL A 79 -1.71 -2.52 1.25
C VAL A 79 -1.03 -3.89 1.35
N THR A 80 0.12 -3.99 2.02
CA THR A 80 0.82 -5.28 2.21
C THR A 80 -0.04 -6.30 2.94
N GLY A 81 -0.70 -5.90 4.02
CA GLY A 81 -1.59 -6.77 4.78
C GLY A 81 -2.78 -7.27 3.97
N MET A 82 -3.40 -6.41 3.16
CA MET A 82 -4.50 -6.81 2.29
C MET A 82 -4.05 -7.73 1.15
N ILE A 83 -2.87 -7.51 0.55
CA ILE A 83 -2.34 -8.41 -0.50
C ILE A 83 -2.12 -9.81 0.08
N LEU A 84 -1.54 -9.91 1.28
CA LEU A 84 -1.33 -11.18 1.97
C LEU A 84 -2.64 -11.87 2.34
N ALA A 85 -3.68 -11.10 2.65
CA ALA A 85 -4.98 -11.65 3.00
C ALA A 85 -5.75 -12.23 1.82
N LEU A 86 -5.55 -11.66 0.62
CA LEU A 86 -6.32 -11.97 -0.58
C LEU A 86 -5.63 -12.99 -1.50
N ASN A 87 -4.50 -13.55 -1.06
CA ASN A 87 -3.73 -14.56 -1.79
C ASN A 87 -3.96 -15.97 -1.25
#